data_AF-A0A947EV56-F1
#
_entry.id   AF-A0A947EV56-F1
#
_cell.length_a   1.000
_cell.length_b   1.000
_cell.length_c   1.000
_cell.angle_alpha   90.00
_cell.angle_beta   90.00
_cell.angle_gamma   90.00
#
_symmetry.space_group_name_H-M   'P 1'
#
loop_
_entity.id
_entity.type
_entity.pdbx_description
1 polymer ?
#
loop_
_entity_poly.entity_id
_entity_poly.type
_entity_poly.pdbx_seq_one_letter_code
_entity_poly.pdbx_strand_id
1 'polypeptide(L)'
;MKTTEMNVCQSCGMPIRNMSDFGTYPDGSVNTDYCFHCYQDGHFTDPDVTLEDKIARNIALAQRLGISRKKAHRMAMTTLPGLTRWRKAGKKVSS
;
A
#
# COMPACT_ATOMS: atom_id res chain seq x y z
N MET A 1 7.54 7.03 -24.45
CA MET A 1 6.61 7.04 -23.29
C MET A 1 7.41 6.56 -22.10
N LYS A 2 7.60 7.41 -21.08
CA LYS A 2 8.52 7.14 -19.96
C LYS A 2 7.92 6.09 -19.02
N THR A 3 8.43 4.86 -19.10
CA THR A 3 8.17 3.78 -18.14
C THR A 3 9.02 4.00 -16.88
N THR A 4 8.76 5.03 -16.08
CA THR A 4 9.66 5.33 -14.94
C THR A 4 8.95 6.07 -13.84
N GLU A 5 8.29 5.31 -12.97
CA GLU A 5 8.28 5.39 -11.51
C GLU A 5 7.14 4.49 -11.04
N MET A 6 7.47 3.31 -10.51
CA MET A 6 6.47 2.40 -9.96
C MET A 6 5.88 3.06 -8.72
N ASN A 7 4.77 3.78 -8.86
CA ASN A 7 4.07 4.39 -7.73
C ASN A 7 3.63 3.27 -6.78
N VAL A 8 4.11 3.30 -5.55
CA VAL A 8 3.78 2.30 -4.54
C VAL A 8 2.65 2.85 -3.69
N CYS A 9 1.57 2.08 -3.54
CA CYS A 9 0.46 2.46 -2.66
C CYS A 9 0.97 2.62 -1.21
N GLN A 10 0.77 3.80 -0.64
CA GLN A 10 1.16 4.17 0.72
C GLN A 10 0.27 3.57 1.82
N SER A 11 -0.55 2.57 1.47
CA SER A 11 -1.35 1.77 2.41
C SER A 11 -1.05 0.28 2.30
N CYS A 12 -0.99 -0.31 1.10
CA CYS A 12 -0.73 -1.74 0.95
C CYS A 12 0.69 -2.07 0.48
N GLY A 13 1.50 -1.09 0.09
CA GLY A 13 2.85 -1.34 -0.42
C GLY A 13 2.88 -2.03 -1.78
N MET A 14 1.73 -2.18 -2.45
CA MET A 14 1.68 -2.76 -3.79
C MET A 14 2.02 -1.71 -4.86
N PRO A 15 2.72 -2.10 -5.93
CA PRO A 15 2.95 -1.22 -7.07
C PRO A 15 1.64 -0.96 -7.82
N ILE A 16 1.39 0.30 -8.15
CA ILE A 16 0.29 0.79 -8.96
C ILE A 16 0.82 0.93 -10.38
N ARG A 17 0.22 0.21 -11.34
CA ARG A 17 0.72 0.10 -12.71
C ARG A 17 -0.06 0.96 -13.69
N ASN A 18 -1.37 1.06 -13.51
CA ASN A 18 -2.25 1.80 -14.42
C ASN A 18 -2.84 3.01 -13.72
N MET A 19 -3.21 4.02 -14.50
CA MET A 19 -3.92 5.19 -13.98
C MET A 19 -5.27 4.82 -13.34
N SER A 20 -5.93 3.79 -13.86
CA SER A 20 -7.20 3.29 -13.32
C SER A 20 -7.05 2.57 -11.97
N ASP A 21 -5.82 2.23 -11.57
CA ASP A 21 -5.57 1.53 -10.31
C ASP A 21 -5.39 2.51 -9.13
N PHE A 22 -5.38 3.81 -9.37
CA PHE A 22 -5.28 4.83 -8.33
C PHE A 22 -6.60 5.04 -7.61
N GLY A 23 -6.51 5.44 -6.34
CA GLY A 23 -7.66 5.86 -5.56
C GLY A 23 -8.21 7.21 -6.02
N THR A 24 -9.30 7.64 -5.39
CA THR A 24 -9.94 8.93 -5.70
C THR A 24 -10.12 9.79 -4.44
N TYR A 25 -9.98 11.09 -4.62
CA TYR A 25 -10.40 12.11 -3.65
C TYR A 25 -11.93 12.31 -3.70
N PRO A 26 -12.54 13.03 -2.73
CA PRO A 26 -13.99 13.28 -2.72
C PRO A 26 -14.52 14.03 -3.95
N ASP A 27 -13.67 14.80 -4.62
CA ASP A 27 -14.02 15.54 -5.84
C ASP A 27 -13.93 14.66 -7.11
N GLY A 28 -13.63 13.37 -6.95
CA GLY A 28 -13.44 12.41 -8.05
C GLY A 28 -12.07 12.50 -8.72
N SER A 29 -11.18 13.40 -8.29
CA SER A 29 -9.82 13.48 -8.83
C SER A 29 -8.95 12.31 -8.35
N VAL A 30 -7.90 12.01 -9.11
CA VAL A 30 -7.03 10.85 -8.87
C VAL A 30 -6.11 11.10 -7.67
N ASN A 31 -6.07 10.14 -6.74
CA ASN A 31 -5.11 10.10 -5.64
C ASN A 31 -3.89 9.26 -6.04
N THR A 32 -2.72 9.90 -6.11
CA THR A 32 -1.46 9.24 -6.53
C THR A 32 -0.75 8.47 -5.42
N ASP A 33 -1.16 8.62 -4.17
CA ASP A 33 -0.55 7.97 -3.01
C ASP A 33 -1.15 6.59 -2.74
N TYR A 34 -2.43 6.39 -3.05
CA TYR A 34 -3.18 5.19 -2.73
C TYR A 34 -3.77 4.54 -3.97
N CYS A 35 -3.94 3.21 -3.94
CA CYS A 35 -4.66 2.49 -4.97
C CYS A 35 -6.16 2.47 -4.68
N PHE A 36 -6.97 2.22 -5.71
CA PHE A 36 -8.44 2.14 -5.60
C PHE A 36 -8.91 1.09 -4.60
N HIS A 37 -8.16 0.01 -4.39
CA HIS A 37 -8.51 -0.99 -3.39
C HIS A 37 -8.37 -0.49 -1.95
N CYS A 38 -7.52 0.52 -1.71
CA CYS A 38 -7.27 1.03 -0.35
C CYS A 38 -7.97 2.35 -0.09
N TYR A 39 -8.20 3.20 -1.09
CA TYR A 39 -8.74 4.54 -0.91
C TYR A 39 -9.69 4.91 -2.05
N GLN A 40 -10.92 5.27 -1.74
CA GLN A 40 -11.95 5.68 -2.70
C GLN A 40 -12.77 6.82 -2.11
N ASP A 41 -13.10 7.81 -2.93
CA ASP A 41 -13.98 8.92 -2.59
C ASP A 41 -13.55 9.63 -1.29
N GLY A 42 -12.24 9.81 -1.11
CA GLY A 42 -11.68 10.44 0.08
C GLY A 42 -11.56 9.58 1.34
N HIS A 43 -11.92 8.30 1.27
CA HIS A 43 -11.98 7.43 2.44
C HIS A 43 -11.21 6.13 2.23
N PHE A 44 -10.61 5.60 3.30
CA PHE A 44 -10.06 4.25 3.26
C PHE A 44 -11.20 3.24 3.19
N THR A 45 -11.08 2.25 2.31
CA THR A 45 -12.07 1.18 2.15
C THR A 45 -12.14 0.25 3.36
N ASP A 46 -11.09 0.23 4.17
CA ASP A 46 -10.93 -0.56 5.38
C ASP A 46 -10.46 0.31 6.55
N PRO A 47 -11.28 1.27 7.05
CA PRO A 47 -10.84 2.32 7.99
C PRO A 47 -10.33 1.77 9.32
N ASP A 48 -10.97 0.71 9.84
CA ASP A 48 -10.64 0.12 11.15
C ASP A 48 -9.53 -0.96 11.07
N VAL A 49 -8.93 -1.17 9.90
CA VAL A 49 -7.90 -2.21 9.74
C VAL A 49 -6.62 -1.81 10.48
N THR A 50 -6.08 -2.75 11.25
CA THR A 50 -4.79 -2.56 11.93
C THR A 50 -3.62 -2.79 10.97
N LEU A 51 -2.42 -2.33 11.34
CA LEU A 51 -1.20 -2.63 10.60
C LEU A 51 -0.95 -4.14 10.54
N GLU A 52 -1.18 -4.83 11.65
CA GLU A 52 -1.06 -6.28 11.81
C GLU A 52 -1.99 -7.04 10.86
N ASP A 53 -3.26 -6.62 10.79
CA ASP A 53 -4.23 -7.17 9.84
C ASP A 53 -3.80 -6.91 8.39
N LYS A 54 -3.28 -5.72 8.10
CA LYS A 54 -2.80 -5.39 6.75
C LYS A 54 -1.56 -6.21 6.37
N ILE A 55 -0.66 -6.47 7.32
CA ILE A 55 0.49 -7.36 7.16
C ILE A 55 0.00 -8.77 6.83
N ALA A 56 -0.93 -9.32 7.62
CA ALA A 56 -1.47 -10.66 7.39
C ALA A 56 -2.12 -10.79 6.01
N ARG A 57 -2.93 -9.80 5.60
CA ARG A 57 -3.57 -9.74 4.27
C ARG A 57 -2.54 -9.68 3.13
N ASN A 58 -1.50 -8.87 3.28
CA ASN A 58 -0.42 -8.78 2.28
C ASN A 58 0.37 -10.07 2.14
N ILE A 59 0.64 -10.75 3.26
CA ILE A 59 1.30 -12.06 3.25
C ILE A 59 0.46 -13.08 2.49
N ALA A 60 -0.84 -13.16 2.80
CA ALA A 60 -1.77 -14.06 2.12
C ALA A 60 -1.86 -13.78 0.61
N LEU A 61 -1.93 -12.50 0.22
CA LEU A 61 -1.95 -12.10 -1.18
C LEU A 61 -0.64 -12.47 -1.89
N ALA A 62 0.51 -12.13 -1.30
CA ALA A 62 1.81 -12.46 -1.86
C ALA A 62 1.98 -13.98 -2.05
N GLN A 63 1.50 -14.80 -1.11
CA GLN A 63 1.49 -16.25 -1.26
C GLN A 63 0.64 -16.74 -2.44
N ARG A 64 -0.54 -16.14 -2.65
CA ARG A 64 -1.38 -16.43 -3.82
C ARG A 64 -0.71 -16.05 -5.14
N LEU A 65 0.18 -15.06 -5.12
CA LEU A 65 1.01 -14.65 -6.25
C LEU A 65 2.31 -15.48 -6.40
N GLY A 66 2.45 -16.58 -5.65
CA GLY A 66 3.60 -17.49 -5.74
C GLY A 66 4.82 -17.07 -4.92
N ILE A 67 4.71 -16.06 -4.06
CA ILE A 67 5.79 -15.64 -3.15
C ILE A 67 5.78 -16.55 -1.91
N SER A 68 6.94 -17.12 -1.55
CA SER A 68 7.03 -17.96 -0.35
C SER A 68 6.63 -17.21 0.91
N ARG A 69 5.99 -17.89 1.87
CA ARG A 69 5.53 -17.28 3.13
C ARG A 69 6.64 -16.49 3.84
N LYS A 70 7.86 -17.03 3.89
CA LYS A 70 9.02 -16.36 4.50
C LYS A 70 9.39 -15.06 3.78
N LYS A 71 9.36 -15.04 2.44
CA LYS A 71 9.64 -13.83 1.65
C LYS A 71 8.50 -12.82 1.78
N ALA A 72 7.26 -13.26 1.68
CA ALA A 72 6.06 -12.45 1.85
C ALA A 72 6.03 -11.76 3.23
N HIS A 73 6.29 -12.52 4.29
CA HIS A 73 6.36 -12.01 5.66
C HIS A 73 7.42 -10.94 5.83
N ARG A 74 8.64 -11.21 5.34
CA ARG A 74 9.72 -10.22 5.36
C ARG A 74 9.34 -8.95 4.62
N MET A 75 8.82 -9.06 3.39
CA MET A 75 8.40 -7.89 2.60
C MET A 75 7.33 -7.07 3.33
N ALA A 76 6.27 -7.71 3.81
CA ALA A 76 5.18 -7.02 4.50
C ALA A 76 5.65 -6.31 5.77
N MET A 77 6.47 -6.97 6.60
CA MET A 77 6.98 -6.40 7.84
C MET A 77 8.01 -5.29 7.64
N THR A 78 8.79 -5.31 6.55
CA THR A 78 9.75 -4.24 6.27
C THR A 78 9.11 -3.03 5.60
N THR A 79 8.11 -3.26 4.74
CA THR A 79 7.54 -2.21 3.90
C THR A 79 6.39 -1.49 4.59
N LEU A 80 5.40 -2.22 5.12
CA LEU A 80 4.15 -1.61 5.59
C LEU A 80 4.35 -0.60 6.73
N PRO A 81 5.17 -0.84 7.77
CA PRO A 81 5.34 0.13 8.86
C PRO A 81 5.92 1.49 8.43
N GLY A 82 6.60 1.56 7.28
CA GLY A 82 7.19 2.78 6.74
C GLY A 82 6.27 3.62 5.87
N LEU A 83 5.11 3.08 5.44
CA LEU A 83 4.19 3.76 4.54
C LEU A 83 3.39 4.84 5.26
N THR A 84 2.98 5.88 4.53
CA THR A 84 2.27 7.05 5.09
C THR A 84 1.07 6.69 5.97
N ARG A 85 0.26 5.68 5.60
CA ARG A 85 -0.90 5.27 6.42
C ARG A 85 -0.51 4.70 7.79
N TRP A 86 0.65 4.04 7.88
CA TRP A 86 1.04 3.24 9.04
C TRP A 86 2.17 3.85 9.86
N ARG A 87 2.94 4.76 9.26
CA ARG A 87 4.07 5.41 9.88
C ARG A 87 3.58 6.20 11.08
N LYS A 88 3.89 5.72 12.29
CA LYS A 88 3.75 6.51 13.51
C LYS A 88 4.60 7.78 13.35
N ALA A 89 4.02 8.94 13.61
CA ALA A 89 4.72 10.22 13.48
C ALA A 89 6.02 10.19 14.29
N GLY A 90 7.16 10.22 13.60
CA GLY A 90 8.49 10.31 14.20
C GLY A 90 9.25 8.99 14.31
N LYS A 91 10.10 8.70 13.31
CA LYS A 91 11.57 8.67 13.42
C LYS A 91 12.14 8.57 12.00
N LYS A 92 12.86 9.62 11.58
CA LYS A 92 13.75 9.53 10.42
C LYS A 92 14.77 8.44 10.75
N VAL A 93 14.68 7.27 10.12
CA VAL A 93 15.83 6.38 10.02
C VAL A 93 16.61 6.89 8.81
N SER A 94 17.45 7.87 9.07
CA SER A 94 18.56 8.18 8.17
C SER A 94 19.49 6.99 8.25
N SER A 95 19.66 6.29 7.14
CA SER A 95 20.76 5.34 6.99
C SER A 95 22.01 6.08 6.58
#